data_AF-A0A094MYP3-F1
#
_entry.id   AF-A0A094MYP3-F1
#
_cell.length_a   1.000
_cell.length_b   1.000
_cell.length_c   1.000
_cell.angle_alpha   90.00
_cell.angle_beta   90.00
_cell.angle_gamma   90.00
#
_symmetry.space_group_name_H-M   'P 1'
#
loop_
_entity.id
_entity.type
_entity.pdbx_description
1 polymer ?
#
loop_
_entity_poly.entity_id
_entity_poly.type
_entity_poly.pdbx_seq_one_letter_code
_entity_poly.pdbx_strand_id
1 'polypeptide(L)'
;SSRFSDKKERLMHLKTKQREFQKHVFEVVCALELLNVLFQRWKVMSCKMRIEQLKQTICKENDEMIRHTEGLSRITEENQKHYRRAQRHQDKKEKIQRHNRKLGDLVEKKTYDLKTQYEHLANLRRAHILELTSVIFPIEEVKTSMRDPADASSESDNAMTSSTVSKLAEARRTTYLSGRWVCDDHNGDTSISITGPWITLPNNGDYSAYYNWVEEKKTTQGPDMEHNNPAYTISAALCYATQLVNTLSLILDVNLPKKLCNRQ
;
A
#
# COMPACT_ATOMS: atom_id res chain seq x y z
N SER A 1 96.87 -42.02 -110.34
CA SER A 1 96.65 -42.56 -108.97
C SER A 1 96.14 -41.52 -107.96
N SER A 2 96.59 -40.25 -107.98
CA SER A 2 96.25 -39.27 -106.92
C SER A 2 94.77 -38.82 -106.84
N ARG A 3 94.04 -38.69 -107.97
CA ARG A 3 92.62 -38.26 -107.99
C ARG A 3 91.64 -39.21 -107.28
N PHE A 4 91.95 -40.51 -107.21
CA PHE A 4 91.07 -41.49 -106.57
C PHE A 4 91.23 -41.47 -105.05
N SER A 5 92.46 -41.27 -104.57
CA SER A 5 92.77 -41.12 -103.15
C SER A 5 92.06 -39.90 -102.54
N ASP A 6 92.09 -38.78 -103.25
CA ASP A 6 91.50 -37.50 -102.83
C ASP A 6 89.96 -37.57 -102.72
N LYS A 7 89.31 -38.28 -103.66
CA LYS A 7 87.86 -38.51 -103.66
C LYS A 7 87.44 -39.46 -102.54
N LYS A 8 88.27 -40.48 -102.24
CA LYS A 8 88.07 -41.42 -101.13
C LYS A 8 88.23 -40.72 -99.79
N GLU A 9 89.20 -39.82 -99.66
CA GLU A 9 89.42 -39.02 -98.45
C GLU A 9 88.26 -38.04 -98.19
N ARG A 10 87.78 -37.34 -99.23
CA ARG A 10 86.54 -36.54 -99.15
C ARG A 10 85.32 -37.34 -98.75
N LEU A 11 85.14 -38.54 -99.29
CA LEU A 11 84.03 -39.42 -98.92
C LEU A 11 84.13 -39.84 -97.45
N MET A 12 85.32 -40.16 -96.95
CA MET A 12 85.55 -40.51 -95.54
C MET A 12 85.30 -39.32 -94.63
N HIS A 13 85.74 -38.11 -95.02
CA HIS A 13 85.47 -36.88 -94.29
C HIS A 13 83.97 -36.55 -94.22
N LEU A 14 83.24 -36.68 -95.33
CA LEU A 14 81.78 -36.50 -95.36
C LEU A 14 81.05 -37.54 -94.52
N LYS A 15 81.47 -38.81 -94.55
CA LYS A 15 80.90 -39.86 -93.68
C LYS A 15 81.17 -39.60 -92.19
N THR A 16 82.31 -39.02 -91.85
CA THR A 16 82.63 -38.64 -90.47
C THR A 16 81.76 -37.46 -90.03
N LYS A 17 81.65 -36.40 -90.84
CA LYS A 17 80.72 -35.29 -90.57
C LYS A 17 79.26 -35.73 -90.47
N GLN A 18 78.84 -36.65 -91.34
CA GLN A 18 77.48 -37.21 -91.29
C GLN A 18 77.23 -37.95 -89.97
N ARG A 19 78.19 -38.75 -89.49
CA ARG A 19 78.10 -39.42 -88.19
C ARG A 19 78.10 -38.44 -87.02
N GLU A 20 78.89 -37.37 -87.10
CA GLU A 20 78.90 -36.30 -86.10
C GLU A 20 77.55 -35.57 -86.04
N PHE A 21 76.98 -35.20 -87.19
CA PHE A 21 75.64 -34.61 -87.25
C PHE A 21 74.56 -35.56 -86.75
N GLN A 22 74.59 -36.84 -87.13
CA GLN A 22 73.64 -37.84 -86.62
C GLN A 22 73.75 -38.01 -85.11
N LYS A 23 74.97 -38.03 -84.57
CA LYS A 23 75.21 -38.09 -83.13
C LYS A 23 74.64 -36.85 -82.44
N HIS A 24 74.85 -35.66 -83.01
CA HIS A 24 74.37 -34.42 -82.42
C HIS A 24 72.84 -34.28 -82.48
N VAL A 25 72.23 -34.68 -83.60
CA VAL A 25 70.76 -34.75 -83.72
C VAL A 25 70.18 -35.74 -82.71
N PHE A 26 70.82 -36.91 -82.53
CA PHE A 26 70.41 -37.89 -81.53
C PHE A 26 70.49 -37.33 -80.11
N GLU A 27 71.59 -36.66 -79.75
CA GLU A 27 71.76 -36.00 -78.44
C GLU A 27 70.66 -34.95 -78.19
N VAL A 28 70.34 -34.11 -79.19
CA VAL A 28 69.29 -33.08 -79.08
C VAL A 28 67.90 -33.69 -78.93
N VAL A 29 67.58 -34.73 -79.70
CA VAL A 29 66.28 -35.43 -79.61
C VAL A 29 66.13 -36.10 -78.23
N CYS A 30 67.16 -36.81 -77.76
CA CYS A 30 67.16 -37.40 -76.42
C CYS A 30 67.01 -36.35 -75.32
N ALA A 31 67.66 -35.18 -75.45
CA ALA A 31 67.54 -34.09 -74.49
C ALA A 31 66.11 -33.50 -74.46
N LEU A 32 65.49 -33.32 -75.62
CA LEU A 32 64.10 -32.85 -75.75
C LEU A 32 63.09 -33.84 -75.15
N GLU A 33 63.26 -35.14 -75.39
CA GLU A 33 62.42 -36.18 -74.80
C GLU A 33 62.54 -36.19 -73.27
N LEU A 34 63.77 -36.12 -72.75
CA LEU A 34 64.00 -36.06 -71.31
C LEU A 34 63.34 -34.82 -70.69
N LEU A 35 63.47 -33.65 -71.32
CA LEU A 35 62.83 -32.42 -70.87
C LEU A 35 61.30 -32.57 -70.84
N ASN A 36 60.70 -33.18 -71.87
CA ASN A 36 59.26 -33.41 -71.93
C ASN A 36 58.81 -34.36 -70.81
N VAL A 37 59.53 -35.45 -70.56
CA VAL A 37 59.23 -36.38 -69.44
C VAL A 37 59.29 -35.65 -68.09
N LEU A 38 60.32 -34.82 -67.86
CA LEU A 38 60.45 -34.03 -66.63
C LEU A 38 59.31 -33.01 -66.49
N PHE A 39 58.94 -32.33 -67.58
CA PHE A 39 57.85 -31.37 -67.59
C PHE A 39 56.49 -32.01 -67.28
N GLN A 40 56.19 -33.17 -67.88
CA GLN A 40 54.97 -33.92 -67.57
C GLN A 40 54.97 -34.41 -66.12
N ARG A 41 56.11 -34.89 -65.62
CA ARG A 41 56.25 -35.29 -64.21
C ARG A 41 55.99 -34.12 -63.26
N TRP A 42 56.51 -32.93 -63.58
CA TRP A 42 56.24 -31.72 -62.80
C TRP A 42 54.76 -31.34 -62.80
N LYS A 43 54.09 -31.37 -63.96
CA LYS A 43 52.64 -31.12 -64.06
C LYS A 43 51.84 -32.09 -63.20
N VAL A 44 52.14 -33.38 -63.28
CA VAL A 44 51.47 -34.41 -62.46
C VAL A 44 51.71 -34.15 -60.97
N MET A 45 52.93 -33.81 -60.57
CA MET A 45 53.22 -33.49 -59.16
C MET A 45 52.47 -32.22 -58.70
N SER A 46 52.42 -31.17 -59.51
CA SER A 46 51.68 -29.95 -59.21
C SER A 46 50.19 -30.21 -59.02
N CYS A 47 49.58 -30.98 -59.94
CA CYS A 47 48.19 -31.40 -59.82
C CYS A 47 47.94 -32.22 -58.56
N LYS A 48 48.79 -33.20 -58.25
CA LYS A 48 48.68 -34.00 -57.02
C LYS A 48 48.75 -33.15 -55.76
N MET A 49 49.69 -32.20 -55.72
CA MET A 49 49.84 -31.28 -54.59
C MET A 49 48.56 -30.46 -54.39
N ARG A 50 47.99 -29.92 -55.47
CA ARG A 50 46.77 -29.12 -55.40
C ARG A 50 45.55 -29.95 -54.99
N ILE A 51 45.44 -31.19 -55.45
CA ILE A 51 44.40 -32.12 -55.01
C ILE A 51 44.50 -32.37 -53.51
N GLU A 52 45.69 -32.61 -52.97
CA GLU A 52 45.86 -32.83 -51.53
C GLU A 52 45.56 -31.57 -50.70
N GLN A 53 45.94 -30.38 -51.19
CA GLN A 53 45.56 -29.13 -50.55
C GLN A 53 44.04 -28.95 -50.50
N LEU A 54 43.34 -29.22 -51.60
CA LEU A 54 41.88 -29.13 -51.66
C LEU A 54 41.21 -30.13 -50.72
N LYS A 55 41.67 -31.38 -50.68
CA LYS A 55 41.17 -32.38 -49.73
C LYS A 55 41.34 -31.92 -48.29
N GLN A 56 42.50 -31.38 -47.93
CA GLN A 56 42.75 -30.90 -46.58
C GLN A 56 41.82 -29.74 -46.20
N THR A 57 41.57 -28.81 -47.11
CA THR A 57 40.60 -27.72 -46.88
C THR A 57 39.19 -28.25 -46.69
N ILE A 58 38.74 -29.17 -47.54
CA ILE A 58 37.40 -29.79 -47.43
C ILE A 58 37.26 -30.53 -46.10
N CYS A 59 38.27 -31.29 -45.67
CA CYS A 59 38.25 -31.98 -44.37
C CYS A 59 38.12 -30.97 -43.21
N LYS A 60 38.90 -29.88 -43.23
CA LYS A 60 38.84 -28.85 -42.17
C LYS A 60 37.47 -28.17 -42.10
N GLU A 61 36.92 -27.78 -43.25
CA GLU A 61 35.58 -27.18 -43.32
C GLU A 61 34.49 -28.14 -42.86
N ASN A 62 34.60 -29.43 -43.22
CA ASN A 62 33.65 -30.44 -42.78
C ASN A 62 33.70 -30.65 -41.25
N ASP A 63 34.90 -30.70 -40.66
CA ASP A 63 35.06 -30.79 -39.21
C ASP A 63 34.52 -29.53 -38.50
N GLU A 64 34.72 -28.35 -39.07
CA GLU A 64 34.13 -27.10 -38.58
C GLU A 64 32.60 -27.12 -38.63
N MET A 65 32.04 -27.55 -39.74
CA MET A 65 30.59 -27.68 -39.91
C MET A 65 29.98 -28.65 -38.89
N ILE A 66 30.63 -29.78 -38.62
CA ILE A 66 30.19 -30.73 -37.59
C ILE A 66 30.20 -30.05 -36.21
N ARG A 67 31.30 -29.38 -35.84
CA ARG A 67 31.39 -28.65 -34.55
C ARG A 67 30.31 -27.57 -34.42
N HIS A 68 30.04 -26.81 -35.48
CA HIS A 68 28.98 -25.80 -35.48
C HIS A 68 27.59 -26.41 -35.32
N THR A 69 27.33 -27.54 -35.99
CA THR A 69 26.05 -28.24 -35.91
C THR A 69 25.81 -28.80 -34.51
N GLU A 70 26.83 -29.41 -33.90
CA GLU A 70 26.78 -29.87 -32.50
C GLU A 70 26.56 -28.71 -31.52
N GLY A 71 27.27 -27.59 -31.72
CA GLY A 71 27.09 -26.37 -30.93
C GLY A 71 25.67 -25.81 -31.01
N LEU A 72 25.09 -25.74 -32.21
CA LEU A 72 23.72 -25.31 -32.44
C LEU A 72 22.71 -26.24 -31.76
N SER A 73 22.92 -27.56 -31.85
CA SER A 73 22.06 -28.55 -31.19
C SER A 73 22.05 -28.35 -29.66
N ARG A 74 23.22 -28.16 -29.06
CA ARG A 74 23.35 -27.88 -27.62
C ARG A 74 22.62 -26.61 -27.19
N ILE A 75 22.83 -25.50 -27.89
CA ILE A 75 22.16 -24.22 -27.59
C ILE A 75 20.64 -24.37 -27.72
N THR A 76 20.18 -25.11 -28.72
CA THR A 76 18.74 -25.36 -28.92
C THR A 76 18.15 -26.14 -27.76
N GLU A 77 18.84 -27.17 -27.26
CA GLU A 77 18.40 -27.95 -26.11
C GLU A 77 18.39 -27.11 -24.81
N GLU A 78 19.41 -26.29 -24.60
CA GLU A 78 19.51 -25.36 -23.47
C GLU A 78 18.36 -24.35 -23.50
N ASN A 79 18.09 -23.75 -24.66
CA ASN A 79 16.96 -22.82 -24.86
C ASN A 79 15.61 -23.49 -24.57
N GLN A 80 15.41 -24.75 -25.00
CA GLN A 80 14.20 -25.50 -24.66
C GLN A 80 14.06 -25.75 -23.15
N LYS A 81 15.16 -25.97 -22.43
CA LYS A 81 15.14 -26.10 -20.95
C LYS A 81 14.76 -24.77 -20.29
N HIS A 82 15.31 -23.65 -20.80
CA HIS A 82 14.95 -22.31 -20.33
C HIS A 82 13.48 -21.99 -20.57
N TYR A 83 12.95 -22.30 -21.76
CA TYR A 83 11.54 -22.08 -22.08
C TYR A 83 10.61 -22.87 -21.15
N ARG A 84 10.90 -24.16 -20.93
CA ARG A 84 10.15 -25.00 -19.97
C ARG A 84 10.20 -24.45 -18.55
N ARG A 85 11.34 -23.90 -18.12
CA ARG A 85 11.47 -23.27 -16.80
C ARG A 85 10.67 -21.97 -16.71
N ALA A 86 10.71 -21.14 -17.74
CA ALA A 86 9.94 -19.90 -17.81
C ALA A 86 8.43 -20.18 -17.74
N GLN A 87 7.95 -21.20 -18.46
CA GLN A 87 6.54 -21.60 -18.41
C GLN A 87 6.10 -22.00 -16.99
N ARG A 88 6.87 -22.85 -16.30
CA ARG A 88 6.56 -23.24 -14.91
C ARG A 88 6.49 -22.04 -13.97
N HIS A 89 7.36 -21.06 -14.15
CA HIS A 89 7.35 -19.84 -13.35
C HIS A 89 6.14 -18.96 -13.67
N GLN A 90 5.75 -18.88 -14.94
CA GLN A 90 4.54 -18.18 -15.37
C GLN A 90 3.29 -18.83 -14.76
N ASP A 91 3.15 -20.15 -14.82
CA ASP A 91 2.03 -20.87 -14.21
C ASP A 91 1.96 -20.64 -12.68
N LYS A 92 3.12 -20.63 -12.01
CA LYS A 92 3.21 -20.33 -10.57
C LYS A 92 2.79 -18.90 -10.27
N LYS A 93 3.24 -17.94 -11.06
CA LYS A 93 2.84 -16.52 -10.93
C LYS A 93 1.32 -16.38 -11.07
N GLU A 94 0.73 -17.01 -12.08
CA GLU A 94 -0.72 -16.96 -12.30
C GLU A 94 -1.50 -17.62 -11.16
N LYS A 95 -1.00 -18.73 -10.61
CA LYS A 95 -1.62 -19.38 -9.44
C LYS A 95 -1.60 -18.47 -8.22
N ILE A 96 -0.47 -17.81 -7.96
CA ILE A 96 -0.33 -16.85 -6.85
C ILE A 96 -1.25 -15.64 -7.08
N GLN A 97 -1.27 -15.07 -8.28
CA GLN A 97 -2.14 -13.94 -8.61
C GLN A 97 -3.62 -14.29 -8.42
N ARG A 98 -4.06 -15.47 -8.85
CA ARG A 98 -5.43 -15.95 -8.61
C ARG A 98 -5.75 -16.09 -7.13
N HIS A 99 -4.81 -16.62 -6.34
CA HIS A 99 -4.99 -16.73 -4.89
C HIS A 99 -5.07 -15.36 -4.21
N ASN A 100 -4.17 -14.44 -4.55
CA ASN A 100 -4.16 -13.09 -3.99
C ASN A 100 -5.43 -12.31 -4.33
N ARG A 101 -5.97 -12.46 -5.55
CA ARG A 101 -7.27 -11.86 -5.92
C ARG A 101 -8.39 -12.37 -5.01
N LYS A 102 -8.50 -13.69 -4.85
CA LYS A 102 -9.50 -14.30 -3.96
C LYS A 102 -9.38 -13.83 -2.51
N LEU A 103 -8.15 -13.68 -2.00
CA LEU A 103 -7.91 -13.14 -0.67
C LEU A 103 -8.32 -11.67 -0.59
N GLY A 104 -8.01 -10.87 -1.61
CA GLY A 104 -8.46 -9.48 -1.73
C GLY A 104 -9.98 -9.36 -1.65
N ASP A 105 -10.69 -10.12 -2.49
CA ASP A 105 -12.16 -10.12 -2.54
C ASP A 105 -12.76 -10.53 -1.17
N LEU A 106 -12.15 -11.52 -0.50
CA LEU A 106 -12.59 -11.97 0.83
C LEU A 106 -12.39 -10.89 1.89
N VAL A 107 -11.24 -10.22 1.90
CA VAL A 107 -10.96 -9.13 2.82
C VAL A 107 -11.91 -7.97 2.59
N GLU A 108 -12.09 -7.55 1.34
CA GLU A 108 -13.01 -6.46 0.99
C GLU A 108 -14.44 -6.75 1.45
N LYS A 109 -14.93 -7.97 1.18
CA LYS A 109 -16.24 -8.41 1.67
C LYS A 109 -16.33 -8.37 3.20
N LYS A 110 -15.33 -8.90 3.91
CA LYS A 110 -15.32 -8.92 5.38
C LYS A 110 -15.26 -7.51 5.97
N THR A 111 -14.50 -6.61 5.36
CA THR A 111 -14.42 -5.21 5.78
C THR A 111 -15.76 -4.50 5.55
N TYR A 112 -16.42 -4.74 4.42
CA TYR A 112 -17.75 -4.20 4.14
C TYR A 112 -18.81 -4.73 5.13
N ASP A 113 -18.85 -6.04 5.36
CA ASP A 113 -19.75 -6.68 6.31
C ASP A 113 -19.55 -6.10 7.73
N LEU A 114 -18.30 -5.98 8.16
CA LEU A 114 -17.93 -5.42 9.47
C LEU A 114 -18.38 -3.96 9.60
N LYS A 115 -18.15 -3.14 8.58
CA LYS A 115 -18.60 -1.74 8.55
C LYS A 115 -20.13 -1.65 8.70
N THR A 116 -20.86 -2.46 7.96
CA THR A 116 -22.32 -2.51 8.02
C THR A 116 -22.81 -2.93 9.41
N GLN A 117 -22.15 -3.91 10.04
CA GLN A 117 -22.46 -4.31 11.41
C GLN A 117 -22.19 -3.20 12.43
N TYR A 118 -21.08 -2.46 12.29
CA TYR A 118 -20.81 -1.32 13.17
C TYR A 118 -21.82 -0.19 13.00
N GLU A 119 -22.23 0.12 11.77
CA GLU A 119 -23.27 1.11 11.50
C GLU A 119 -24.62 0.69 12.11
N HIS A 120 -25.00 -0.58 11.95
CA HIS A 120 -26.21 -1.12 12.54
C HIS A 120 -26.16 -1.06 14.08
N LEU A 121 -25.05 -1.49 14.69
CA LEU A 121 -24.85 -1.42 16.13
C LEU A 121 -24.89 0.04 16.64
N ALA A 122 -24.29 0.98 15.92
CA ALA A 122 -24.34 2.39 16.27
C ALA A 122 -25.78 2.93 16.24
N ASN A 123 -26.58 2.53 15.26
CA ASN A 123 -27.99 2.92 15.18
C ASN A 123 -28.82 2.31 16.32
N LEU A 124 -28.61 1.04 16.66
CA LEU A 124 -29.25 0.41 17.81
C LEU A 124 -28.87 1.09 19.13
N ARG A 125 -27.58 1.38 19.33
CA ARG A 125 -27.10 2.11 20.51
C ARG A 125 -27.76 3.49 20.61
N ARG A 126 -27.85 4.24 19.52
CA ARG A 126 -28.54 5.55 19.51
C ARG A 126 -30.03 5.42 19.84
N ALA A 127 -30.72 4.45 19.24
CA ALA A 127 -32.14 4.21 19.51
C ALA A 127 -32.37 3.86 20.99
N HIS A 128 -31.56 2.95 21.56
CA HIS A 128 -31.64 2.58 22.97
C HIS A 128 -31.33 3.76 23.90
N ILE A 129 -30.36 4.61 23.55
CA ILE A 129 -30.06 5.80 24.34
C ILE A 129 -31.24 6.77 24.33
N LEU A 130 -31.87 6.99 23.17
CA LEU A 130 -33.04 7.85 23.06
C LEU A 130 -34.24 7.31 23.85
N GLU A 131 -34.48 6.01 23.80
CA GLU A 131 -35.51 5.35 24.61
C GLU A 131 -35.20 5.48 26.11
N LEU A 132 -33.95 5.22 26.51
CA LEU A 132 -33.49 5.35 27.89
C LEU A 132 -33.70 6.76 28.44
N THR A 133 -33.31 7.79 27.69
CA THR A 133 -33.44 9.20 28.10
C THR A 133 -34.85 9.76 27.94
N SER A 134 -35.77 9.07 27.27
CA SER A 134 -37.16 9.52 27.15
C SER A 134 -38.11 8.80 28.12
N VAL A 135 -37.86 7.52 28.40
CA VAL A 135 -38.76 6.67 29.20
C VAL A 135 -38.29 6.53 30.65
N ILE A 136 -36.99 6.28 30.87
CA ILE A 136 -36.46 5.92 32.19
C ILE A 136 -35.82 7.12 32.88
N PHE A 137 -35.06 7.91 32.13
CA PHE A 137 -34.39 9.11 32.61
C PHE A 137 -34.80 10.33 31.78
N PRO A 138 -36.09 10.74 31.79
CA PRO A 138 -36.51 11.96 31.13
C PRO A 138 -35.72 13.15 31.70
N ILE A 139 -35.05 13.88 30.82
CA ILE A 139 -34.29 15.09 31.15
C ILE A 139 -35.04 16.28 30.59
N GLU A 140 -35.52 17.16 31.46
CA GLU A 140 -36.27 18.36 31.07
C GLU A 140 -35.68 19.59 31.74
N GLU A 141 -35.58 20.69 30.99
CA GLU A 141 -35.22 21.99 31.54
C GLU A 141 -36.46 22.63 32.19
N VAL A 142 -36.42 22.75 33.51
CA VAL A 142 -37.45 23.39 34.33
C VAL A 142 -37.03 24.84 34.54
N LYS A 143 -37.85 25.77 34.04
CA LYS A 143 -37.67 27.20 34.35
C LYS A 143 -38.29 27.48 35.70
N THR A 144 -37.49 27.77 36.72
CA THR A 144 -38.01 28.25 38.01
C THR A 144 -38.40 29.72 37.86
N SER A 145 -39.59 29.98 37.29
CA SER A 145 -40.16 31.33 37.26
C SER A 145 -40.69 31.67 38.66
N MET A 146 -39.78 32.01 39.58
CA MET A 146 -40.11 32.79 40.76
C MET A 146 -40.21 34.24 40.32
N ARG A 147 -41.28 34.59 39.60
CA ARG A 147 -41.59 35.98 39.29
C ARG A 147 -42.15 36.62 40.56
N ASP A 148 -41.34 37.44 41.22
CA ASP A 148 -41.81 38.29 42.31
C ASP A 148 -42.98 39.16 41.79
N PRO A 149 -44.16 39.18 42.45
CA PRO A 149 -45.32 39.92 41.97
C PRO A 149 -45.17 41.46 42.09
N ALA A 150 -44.01 41.95 42.54
CA ALA A 150 -43.72 43.37 42.69
C ALA A 150 -43.16 44.04 41.42
N ASP A 151 -42.74 43.28 40.40
CA ASP A 151 -42.08 43.86 39.21
C ASP A 151 -43.04 44.26 38.07
N ALA A 152 -44.35 44.26 38.32
CA ALA A 152 -45.35 44.68 37.34
C ALA A 152 -45.70 46.18 37.38
N SER A 153 -44.98 46.99 38.15
CA SER A 153 -45.26 48.44 38.23
C SER A 153 -43.99 49.29 38.13
N SER A 154 -43.44 49.45 36.92
CA SER A 154 -42.55 50.56 36.56
C SER A 154 -42.44 50.73 35.04
N GLU A 155 -43.57 50.85 34.33
CA GLU A 155 -43.57 51.53 33.03
C GLU A 155 -43.80 53.02 33.26
N SER A 156 -42.71 53.78 33.40
CA SER A 156 -42.72 55.24 33.33
C SER A 156 -41.28 55.75 33.18
N ASP A 157 -40.91 56.09 31.95
CA ASP A 157 -39.79 56.94 31.54
C ASP A 157 -38.40 56.62 32.12
N ASN A 158 -37.52 56.02 31.30
CA ASN A 158 -36.10 56.41 31.22
C ASN A 158 -35.37 55.73 30.03
N ALA A 159 -35.50 56.31 28.84
CA ALA A 159 -34.72 55.90 27.66
C ALA A 159 -33.19 56.17 27.80
N MET A 160 -32.76 56.89 28.85
CA MET A 160 -31.34 57.20 29.10
C MET A 160 -30.66 56.25 30.10
N THR A 161 -31.41 55.45 30.87
CA THR A 161 -30.85 54.42 31.77
C THR A 161 -30.78 53.04 31.13
N SER A 162 -31.54 52.80 30.05
CA SER A 162 -31.61 51.48 29.37
C SER A 162 -30.25 50.98 28.86
N SER A 163 -29.36 51.85 28.39
CA SER A 163 -28.03 51.44 27.90
C SER A 163 -27.11 50.94 29.01
N THR A 164 -27.10 51.62 30.16
CA THR A 164 -26.26 51.22 31.30
C THR A 164 -26.85 50.00 32.00
N VAL A 165 -28.19 49.93 32.11
CA VAL A 165 -28.89 48.76 32.68
C VAL A 165 -28.72 47.54 31.77
N SER A 166 -28.81 47.66 30.45
CA SER A 166 -28.50 46.56 29.53
C SER A 166 -27.04 46.12 29.61
N LYS A 167 -26.08 47.04 29.70
CA LYS A 167 -24.66 46.71 29.87
C LYS A 167 -24.35 46.08 31.23
N LEU A 168 -25.04 46.49 32.29
CA LEU A 168 -24.93 45.87 33.61
C LEU A 168 -25.59 44.48 33.66
N ALA A 169 -26.72 44.30 32.97
CA ALA A 169 -27.36 43.00 32.80
C ALA A 169 -26.52 42.05 31.92
N GLU A 170 -25.83 42.57 30.91
CA GLU A 170 -24.85 41.82 30.11
C GLU A 170 -23.59 41.49 30.91
N ALA A 171 -23.05 42.44 31.67
CA ALA A 171 -21.89 42.20 32.55
C ALA A 171 -22.21 41.18 33.65
N ARG A 172 -23.44 41.17 34.19
CA ARG A 172 -23.93 40.12 35.10
C ARG A 172 -24.04 38.75 34.44
N ARG A 173 -24.25 38.70 33.12
CA ARG A 173 -24.28 37.44 32.33
C ARG A 173 -22.88 36.93 31.98
N THR A 174 -21.82 37.71 32.18
CA THR A 174 -20.44 37.31 31.87
C THR A 174 -19.66 37.00 33.14
N THR A 175 -19.27 35.74 33.35
CA THR A 175 -18.41 35.32 34.47
C THR A 175 -17.05 34.87 33.94
N TYR A 176 -15.97 35.31 34.58
CA TYR A 176 -14.60 34.90 34.21
C TYR A 176 -14.18 33.66 35.00
N LEU A 177 -14.18 32.51 34.32
CA LEU A 177 -13.82 31.22 34.91
C LEU A 177 -12.56 30.69 34.22
N SER A 178 -11.51 30.42 35.01
CA SER A 178 -10.27 29.78 34.57
C SER A 178 -9.64 30.36 33.29
N GLY A 179 -9.59 31.69 33.17
CA GLY A 179 -8.89 32.35 32.07
C GLY A 179 -9.74 32.69 30.83
N ARG A 180 -11.07 32.44 30.88
CA ARG A 180 -11.98 32.71 29.76
C ARG A 180 -13.26 33.39 30.26
N TRP A 181 -13.74 34.36 29.48
CA TRP A 181 -15.08 34.95 29.65
C TRP A 181 -16.14 33.97 29.14
N VAL A 182 -17.07 33.58 30.02
CA VAL A 182 -18.21 32.70 29.68
C VAL A 182 -19.49 33.52 29.85
N CYS A 183 -20.34 33.53 28.82
CA CYS A 183 -21.67 34.14 28.89
C CYS A 183 -22.67 33.08 29.34
N ASP A 184 -23.32 33.27 30.48
CA ASP A 184 -24.49 32.49 30.88
C ASP A 184 -25.72 33.05 30.17
N ASP A 185 -26.16 32.36 29.12
CA ASP A 185 -27.39 32.71 28.38
C ASP A 185 -28.66 32.36 29.18
N HIS A 186 -28.50 31.64 30.29
CA HIS A 186 -29.58 31.27 31.20
C HIS A 186 -29.51 32.23 32.40
N ASN A 187 -30.51 33.11 32.53
CA ASN A 187 -30.83 33.73 33.83
C ASN A 187 -30.77 32.60 34.85
N GLY A 188 -30.01 32.73 35.94
CA GLY A 188 -29.62 31.63 36.86
C GLY A 188 -30.75 30.86 37.56
N ASP A 189 -31.97 30.93 37.02
CA ASP A 189 -33.23 30.30 37.40
C ASP A 189 -33.62 29.14 36.46
N THR A 190 -32.68 28.49 35.76
CA THR A 190 -32.97 27.23 35.08
C THR A 190 -32.43 26.05 35.88
N SER A 191 -33.30 25.08 36.12
CA SER A 191 -32.96 23.82 36.78
C SER A 191 -33.20 22.66 35.81
N ILE A 192 -32.36 21.64 35.88
CA ILE A 192 -32.48 20.43 35.06
C ILE A 192 -33.19 19.38 35.92
N SER A 193 -34.33 18.90 35.47
CA SER A 193 -35.00 17.77 36.11
C SER A 193 -34.53 16.44 35.52
N ILE A 194 -34.32 15.44 36.38
CA ILE A 194 -33.99 14.07 35.99
C ILE A 194 -35.03 13.16 36.61
N THR A 195 -35.85 12.51 35.78
CA THR A 195 -36.92 11.62 36.25
C THR A 195 -38.08 12.37 36.96
N GLY A 196 -38.33 13.63 36.55
CA GLY A 196 -39.55 14.38 36.86
C GLY A 196 -39.37 15.68 37.66
N PRO A 197 -40.43 16.51 37.81
CA PRO A 197 -40.35 17.91 38.26
C PRO A 197 -39.82 18.13 39.68
N TRP A 198 -39.79 17.08 40.51
CA TRP A 198 -39.43 17.11 41.92
C TRP A 198 -37.97 16.76 42.17
N ILE A 199 -37.24 16.33 41.13
CA ILE A 199 -35.86 15.87 41.20
C ILE A 199 -35.05 16.80 40.28
N THR A 200 -34.67 17.96 40.79
CA THR A 200 -34.06 19.04 40.01
C THR A 200 -32.66 19.40 40.50
N LEU A 201 -31.74 19.65 39.55
CA LEU A 201 -30.41 20.20 39.82
C LEU A 201 -30.32 21.62 39.26
N PRO A 202 -29.77 22.58 40.02
CA PRO A 202 -29.43 23.89 39.50
C PRO A 202 -28.47 23.78 38.31
N ASN A 203 -28.83 24.38 37.17
CA ASN A 203 -28.00 24.32 35.95
C ASN A 203 -26.64 25.02 36.14
N ASN A 204 -26.60 26.01 37.03
CA ASN A 204 -25.38 26.74 37.41
C ASN A 204 -24.43 25.94 38.33
N GLY A 205 -24.83 24.76 38.81
CA GLY A 205 -24.04 23.95 39.73
C GLY A 205 -23.93 24.50 41.16
N ASP A 206 -24.74 25.49 41.54
CA ASP A 206 -24.79 26.00 42.91
C ASP A 206 -25.63 25.07 43.81
N TYR A 207 -24.94 24.26 44.61
CA TYR A 207 -25.58 23.36 45.59
C TYR A 207 -25.61 23.95 47.01
N SER A 208 -25.46 25.28 47.18
CA SER A 208 -25.48 25.94 48.50
C SER A 208 -26.72 25.61 49.32
N ALA A 209 -27.88 25.42 48.69
CA ALA A 209 -29.12 24.97 49.33
C ALA A 209 -28.97 23.64 50.09
N TYR A 210 -28.13 22.72 49.60
CA TYR A 210 -27.79 21.48 50.31
C TYR A 210 -27.02 21.78 51.60
N TYR A 211 -25.96 22.59 51.50
CA TYR A 211 -25.08 22.89 52.63
C TYR A 211 -25.81 23.68 53.72
N ASN A 212 -26.59 24.69 53.32
CA ASN A 212 -27.40 25.50 54.24
C ASN A 212 -28.39 24.63 55.02
N TRP A 213 -29.08 23.70 54.34
CA TRP A 213 -30.00 22.76 55.00
C TRP A 213 -29.27 21.82 55.99
N VAL A 214 -28.10 21.31 55.60
CA VAL A 214 -27.29 20.45 56.48
C VAL A 214 -26.82 21.21 57.74
N GLU A 215 -26.46 22.48 57.61
CA GLU A 215 -26.07 23.32 58.75
C GLU A 215 -27.26 23.64 59.67
N GLU A 216 -28.42 23.96 59.11
CA GLU A 216 -29.65 24.25 59.86
C GLU A 216 -30.13 23.03 60.67
N LYS A 217 -30.09 21.82 60.08
CA LYS A 217 -30.45 20.57 60.77
C LYS A 217 -29.45 20.12 61.83
N LYS A 218 -28.18 20.53 61.77
CA LYS A 218 -27.22 20.29 62.87
C LYS A 218 -27.60 21.06 64.14
N THR A 219 -28.32 22.17 64.00
CA THR A 219 -28.70 23.03 65.13
C THR A 219 -30.11 22.76 65.67
N THR A 220 -30.93 21.99 64.96
CA THR A 220 -32.36 21.84 65.26
C THR A 220 -32.75 20.35 65.37
N GLN A 221 -32.94 19.83 66.60
CA GLN A 221 -33.46 18.47 66.83
C GLN A 221 -34.99 18.47 66.85
N GLY A 222 -35.62 18.22 65.70
CA GLY A 222 -37.08 18.06 65.58
C GLY A 222 -37.46 17.14 64.41
N PRO A 223 -38.61 16.45 64.45
CA PRO A 223 -39.00 15.49 63.42
C PRO A 223 -39.23 16.16 62.06
N ASP A 224 -38.66 15.56 61.03
CA ASP A 224 -38.57 16.10 59.67
C ASP A 224 -39.89 15.85 58.91
N MET A 225 -40.69 16.89 58.67
CA MET A 225 -41.97 16.82 57.95
C MET A 225 -42.01 17.65 56.66
N GLU A 226 -40.87 18.14 56.18
CA GLU A 226 -40.84 18.94 54.95
C GLU A 226 -40.74 18.05 53.71
N HIS A 227 -41.81 18.02 52.92
CA HIS A 227 -41.93 17.24 51.68
C HIS A 227 -40.99 17.75 50.54
N ASN A 228 -40.30 18.87 50.74
CA ASN A 228 -39.40 19.49 49.75
C ASN A 228 -38.02 19.77 50.35
N ASN A 229 -37.34 18.71 50.80
CA ASN A 229 -35.98 18.82 51.31
C ASN A 229 -34.97 18.96 50.15
N PRO A 230 -34.18 20.05 50.10
CA PRO A 230 -33.16 20.24 49.05
C PRO A 230 -32.08 19.15 49.11
N ALA A 231 -31.77 18.60 50.29
CA ALA A 231 -30.79 17.54 50.42
C ALA A 231 -31.24 16.22 49.79
N TYR A 232 -32.51 15.84 49.96
CA TYR A 232 -33.06 14.67 49.28
C TYR A 232 -33.19 14.88 47.77
N THR A 233 -33.61 16.08 47.35
CA THR A 233 -33.80 16.44 45.93
C THR A 233 -32.48 16.38 45.16
N ILE A 234 -31.45 17.08 45.66
CA ILE A 234 -30.12 17.14 45.03
C ILE A 234 -29.45 15.76 45.05
N SER A 235 -29.52 15.04 46.18
CA SER A 235 -28.92 13.70 46.30
C SER A 235 -29.58 12.69 45.35
N ALA A 236 -30.91 12.71 45.25
CA ALA A 236 -31.66 11.85 44.33
C ALA A 236 -31.28 12.15 42.87
N ALA A 237 -31.25 13.43 42.49
CA ALA A 237 -30.93 13.83 41.12
C ALA A 237 -29.49 13.45 40.72
N LEU A 238 -28.51 13.65 41.61
CA LEU A 238 -27.13 13.21 41.40
C LEU A 238 -27.02 11.68 41.31
N CYS A 239 -27.81 10.94 42.09
CA CYS A 239 -27.87 9.49 42.02
C CYS A 239 -28.41 9.02 40.66
N TYR A 240 -29.53 9.58 40.19
CA TYR A 240 -30.08 9.24 38.87
C TYR A 240 -29.16 9.64 37.73
N ALA A 241 -28.49 10.80 37.79
CA ALA A 241 -27.45 11.18 36.83
C ALA A 241 -26.31 10.14 36.81
N THR A 242 -25.86 9.69 37.98
CA THR A 242 -24.82 8.66 38.12
C THR A 242 -25.27 7.31 37.55
N GLN A 243 -26.52 6.91 37.79
CA GLN A 243 -27.11 5.70 37.22
C GLN A 243 -27.20 5.77 35.70
N LEU A 244 -27.65 6.90 35.15
CA LEU A 244 -27.71 7.13 33.71
C LEU A 244 -26.31 7.03 33.08
N VAL A 245 -25.30 7.71 33.63
CA VAL A 245 -23.92 7.68 33.13
C VAL A 245 -23.33 6.26 33.16
N ASN A 246 -23.60 5.50 34.23
CA ASN A 246 -23.13 4.12 34.33
C ASN A 246 -23.79 3.21 33.27
N THR A 247 -25.09 3.37 33.04
CA THR A 247 -25.83 2.64 32.00
C THR A 247 -25.37 3.03 30.59
N LEU A 248 -25.13 4.32 30.33
CA LEU A 248 -24.59 4.80 29.05
C LEU A 248 -23.19 4.25 28.78
N SER A 249 -22.34 4.18 29.80
CA SER A 249 -21.01 3.55 29.71
C SER A 249 -21.11 2.08 29.29
N LEU A 250 -22.07 1.33 29.84
CA LEU A 250 -22.32 -0.06 29.46
C LEU A 250 -22.83 -0.19 28.02
N ILE A 251 -23.78 0.65 27.60
CA ILE A 251 -24.35 0.63 26.23
C ILE A 251 -23.30 1.00 25.18
N LEU A 252 -22.47 2.00 25.48
CA LEU A 252 -21.44 2.51 24.58
C LEU A 252 -20.13 1.70 24.63
N ASP A 253 -19.99 0.79 25.60
CA ASP A 253 -18.79 -0.01 25.85
C ASP A 253 -17.55 0.89 26.11
N VAL A 254 -17.72 1.90 26.96
CA VAL A 254 -16.67 2.87 27.33
C VAL A 254 -16.28 2.66 28.79
N ASN A 255 -14.98 2.51 29.05
CA ASN A 255 -14.46 2.41 30.40
C ASN A 255 -14.46 3.77 31.10
N LEU A 256 -15.17 3.88 32.23
CA LEU A 256 -15.13 5.09 33.06
C LEU A 256 -13.82 5.16 33.88
N PRO A 257 -13.25 6.36 34.12
CA PRO A 257 -11.99 6.54 34.86
C PRO A 257 -12.04 6.00 36.31
N LYS A 258 -13.24 5.94 36.91
CA LYS A 258 -13.48 5.35 38.22
C LYS A 258 -14.73 4.48 38.15
N LYS A 259 -14.73 3.37 38.87
CA LYS A 259 -15.92 2.53 39.03
C LYS A 259 -16.97 3.34 39.80
N LEU A 260 -18.11 3.59 39.17
CA LEU A 260 -19.26 4.19 39.83
C LEU A 260 -19.90 3.11 40.70
N CYS A 261 -19.80 3.26 42.03
CA CYS A 261 -20.44 2.36 42.98
C CYS A 261 -21.86 2.86 43.25
N ASN A 262 -22.82 2.45 42.42
CA ASN A 262 -24.24 2.59 42.75
C ASN A 262 -24.64 1.38 43.59
N ARG A 263 -24.36 1.40 44.90
CA ARG A 263 -25.01 0.45 45.81
C ARG A 263 -26.43 0.96 46.05
N GLN A 264 -27.42 0.22 45.53
CA GLN A 264 -28.76 0.22 46.13
C GLN A 264 -28.70 -0.48 47.48
#